data_AF-A0A5C6QGF4-F1
#
_entry.id   AF-A0A5C6QGF4-F1
#
_cell.length_a   1.000
_cell.length_b   1.000
_cell.length_c   1.000
_cell.angle_alpha   90.00
_cell.angle_beta   90.00
_cell.angle_gamma   90.00
#
_symmetry.space_group_name_H-M   'P 1'
#
loop_
_entity.id
_entity.type
_entity.pdbx_description
1 polymer ?
#
loop_
_entity_poly.entity_id
_entity_poly.type
_entity_poly.pdbx_seq_one_letter_code
_entity_poly.pdbx_strand_id
1 'polypeptide(L)'
;MSSYKGSSWFKWDLHVHTPDSLVSEYGGDWDKFITNIESLPPEFKVIGINDYIFIDGYRRVLEEKAKGRFPNIEIFYLLLS
;
A
#
# COMPACT_ATOMS: atom_id res chain seq x y z
N MET A 1 -18.41 16.67 -23.34
CA MET A 1 -16.96 16.75 -23.66
C MET A 1 -16.36 15.38 -23.37
N SER A 2 -16.01 14.62 -24.41
CA SER A 2 -15.22 13.40 -24.24
C SER A 2 -13.79 13.82 -23.90
N SER A 3 -13.38 13.66 -22.64
CA SER A 3 -11.99 13.85 -22.24
C SER A 3 -11.23 12.58 -22.65
N TYR A 4 -10.57 12.62 -23.81
CA TYR A 4 -9.53 11.65 -24.12
C TYR A 4 -8.32 11.96 -23.24
N LYS A 5 -8.33 11.49 -21.98
CA LYS A 5 -7.11 11.43 -21.19
C LYS A 5 -6.19 10.42 -21.88
N GLY A 6 -5.06 10.90 -22.40
CA GLY A 6 -3.97 10.03 -22.87
C GLY A 6 -3.36 9.22 -21.72
N SER A 7 -2.26 8.52 -21.99
CA SER A 7 -1.53 7.76 -20.96
C SER A 7 -1.16 8.65 -19.77
N SER A 8 -1.59 8.26 -18.57
CA SER A 8 -1.26 8.96 -17.32
C SER A 8 -0.08 8.27 -16.64
N TRP A 9 0.87 9.06 -16.14
CA TRP A 9 2.03 8.59 -15.39
C TRP A 9 1.78 8.78 -13.89
N PHE A 10 1.98 7.73 -13.11
CA PHE A 10 1.81 7.74 -11.65
C PHE A 10 3.05 7.17 -10.96
N LYS A 11 3.29 7.56 -9.71
CA LYS A 11 4.36 6.97 -8.90
C LYS A 11 3.86 5.66 -8.27
N TRP A 12 4.71 4.64 -8.37
CA TRP A 12 4.44 3.30 -7.88
C TRP A 12 5.54 2.99 -6.87
N ASP A 13 5.16 2.73 -5.62
CA ASP A 13 6.10 2.21 -4.63
C ASP A 13 5.89 0.71 -4.53
N LEU A 14 6.86 -0.08 -5.01
CA LEU A 14 6.72 -1.52 -5.13
C LEU A 14 7.51 -2.29 -4.07
N HIS A 15 7.96 -1.64 -2.99
CA HIS A 15 8.75 -2.34 -1.98
C HIS A 15 8.43 -1.83 -0.57
N VAL A 16 7.19 -2.07 -0.14
CA VAL A 16 6.72 -1.69 1.20
C VAL A 16 6.53 -2.94 2.06
N HIS A 17 7.17 -2.97 3.23
CA HIS A 17 6.91 -3.99 4.25
C HIS A 17 5.87 -3.47 5.26
N THR A 18 4.94 -4.33 5.66
CA THR A 18 4.00 -4.07 6.75
C THR A 18 4.63 -4.40 8.09
N PRO A 19 4.00 -3.94 9.19
CA PRO A 19 4.37 -4.33 10.54
C PRO A 19 4.37 -5.84 10.83
N ASP A 20 3.65 -6.66 10.04
CA ASP A 20 3.56 -8.11 10.25
C ASP A 20 4.73 -8.88 9.59
N SER A 21 5.66 -8.17 8.93
CA SER A 21 6.85 -8.76 8.33
C SER A 21 7.81 -9.30 9.41
N LEU A 22 7.91 -10.62 9.54
CA LEU A 22 8.53 -11.35 10.66
C LEU A 22 10.04 -11.15 10.86
N VAL A 23 10.72 -10.41 9.97
CA VAL A 23 12.18 -10.17 10.03
C VAL A 23 12.52 -8.73 10.42
N SER A 24 11.53 -7.84 10.55
CA SER A 24 11.79 -6.55 11.19
C SER A 24 11.64 -6.71 12.70
N GLU A 25 12.74 -6.72 13.45
CA GLU A 25 12.73 -6.63 14.93
C GLU A 25 12.03 -5.35 15.47
N TYR A 26 11.56 -4.47 14.57
CA TYR A 26 10.59 -3.44 14.85
C TYR A 26 9.18 -4.04 14.79
N GLY A 27 8.66 -4.49 15.93
CA GLY A 27 7.20 -4.61 16.09
C GLY A 27 6.55 -3.30 15.63
N GLY A 28 5.91 -3.33 14.47
CA GLY A 28 5.46 -2.12 13.81
C GLY A 28 4.12 -1.66 14.37
N ASP A 29 3.98 -0.36 14.55
CA ASP A 29 2.69 0.26 14.86
C ASP A 29 1.86 0.34 13.57
N TRP A 30 0.78 -0.43 13.54
CA TRP A 30 -0.15 -0.47 12.42
C TRP A 30 -0.87 0.85 12.18
N ASP A 31 -1.17 1.63 13.23
CA ASP A 31 -1.81 2.93 13.07
C ASP A 31 -0.86 3.92 12.41
N LYS A 32 0.41 3.88 12.81
CA LYS A 32 1.48 4.66 12.16
C LYS A 32 1.68 4.24 10.72
N PHE A 33 1.70 2.93 10.42
CA PHE A 33 1.80 2.42 9.06
C PHE A 33 0.66 2.94 8.18
N ILE A 34 -0.60 2.78 8.62
CA ILE A 34 -1.77 3.22 7.88
C ILE A 34 -1.72 4.73 7.65
N THR A 35 -1.42 5.51 8.70
CA THR A 35 -1.32 6.97 8.63
C THR A 35 -0.26 7.43 7.63
N ASN A 36 0.90 6.77 7.62
CA ASN A 36 1.98 7.09 6.67
C ASN A 36 1.53 6.85 5.23
N ILE A 37 0.87 5.72 4.94
CA ILE A 37 0.35 5.41 3.61
C ILE A 37 -0.71 6.43 3.19
N GLU A 38 -1.57 6.87 4.10
CA GLU A 38 -2.58 7.90 3.81
C GLU A 38 -1.99 9.29 3.58
N SER A 39 -0.86 9.58 4.23
CA SER A 39 -0.12 10.83 4.07
C SER A 39 0.68 10.90 2.76
N LEU A 40 0.74 9.79 1.99
CA LEU A 40 1.46 9.77 0.74
C LEU A 40 0.89 10.81 -0.24
N PRO A 41 1.77 11.49 -1.00
CA PRO A 41 1.35 12.42 -2.03
C PRO A 41 0.35 11.80 -3.02
N PRO A 42 -0.64 12.54 -3.54
CA PRO A 42 -1.68 12.00 -4.42
C PRO A 42 -1.17 11.37 -5.72
N GLU A 43 0.08 11.64 -6.12
CA GLU A 43 0.70 10.99 -7.28
C GLU A 43 1.05 9.51 -7.07
N PHE A 44 1.07 9.04 -5.81
CA PHE A 44 1.21 7.61 -5.50
C PHE A 44 -0.14 6.94 -5.65
N LYS A 45 -0.25 6.04 -6.63
CA LYS A 45 -1.49 5.31 -6.92
C LYS A 45 -1.41 3.82 -6.65
N VAL A 46 -0.20 3.28 -6.64
CA VAL A 46 0.05 1.84 -6.54
C VAL A 46 1.10 1.59 -5.48
N ILE A 47 0.79 0.64 -4.59
CA ILE A 47 1.70 0.18 -3.56
C ILE A 47 1.87 -1.34 -3.65
N GLY A 48 3.12 -1.82 -3.67
CA GLY A 48 3.50 -3.22 -3.58
C GLY A 48 3.86 -3.58 -2.15
N ILE A 49 3.06 -4.45 -1.55
CA ILE A 49 3.32 -5.03 -0.22
C ILE A 49 4.22 -6.24 -0.40
N ASN A 50 5.38 -6.21 0.25
CA ASN A 50 6.45 -7.20 0.10
C ASN A 50 6.80 -7.87 1.45
N ASP A 51 5.79 -8.31 2.21
CA ASP A 51 6.01 -8.91 3.53
C ASP A 51 6.85 -10.19 3.46
N TYR A 52 7.74 -10.37 4.43
CA TYR A 52 8.54 -11.58 4.51
C TYR A 52 7.70 -12.75 5.04
N ILE A 53 7.72 -13.85 4.27
CA ILE A 53 7.24 -15.20 4.65
C ILE A 53 5.71 -15.33 4.76
N PHE A 54 4.98 -14.28 5.17
CA PHE A 54 3.53 -14.31 5.39
C PHE A 54 2.80 -13.20 4.62
N ILE A 55 1.53 -13.44 4.30
CA ILE A 55 0.68 -12.50 3.54
C ILE A 55 -0.39 -11.83 4.42
N ASP A 56 -0.28 -11.97 5.74
CA ASP A 56 -1.30 -11.49 6.68
C ASP A 56 -1.35 -9.96 6.73
N GLY A 57 -0.19 -9.31 6.63
CA GLY A 57 -0.13 -7.86 6.50
C GLY A 57 -0.79 -7.36 5.20
N TYR A 58 -0.55 -8.04 4.08
CA TYR A 58 -1.27 -7.76 2.83
C TYR A 58 -2.79 -7.90 2.97
N ARG A 59 -3.27 -8.97 3.62
CA ARG A 59 -4.71 -9.17 3.88
C ARG A 59 -5.29 -8.02 4.71
N ARG A 60 -4.60 -7.62 5.79
CA ARG A 60 -5.04 -6.51 6.62
C ARG A 60 -5.10 -5.19 5.86
N VAL A 61 -4.12 -4.91 4.99
CA VAL A 61 -4.15 -3.72 4.12
C VAL A 61 -5.38 -3.72 3.21
N LEU A 62 -5.76 -4.87 2.64
CA LEU A 62 -6.98 -4.99 1.84
C LEU A 62 -8.25 -4.77 2.66
N GLU A 63 -8.30 -5.27 3.90
CA GLU A 63 -9.43 -5.03 4.81
C GLU A 63 -9.57 -3.54 5.17
N GLU A 64 -8.47 -2.86 5.50
CA GLU A 64 -8.48 -1.42 5.76
C GLU A 64 -8.89 -0.61 4.53
N LYS A 65 -8.44 -1.02 3.34
CA LYS A 65 -8.92 -0.43 2.09
C LYS A 65 -10.42 -0.64 1.87
N ALA A 66 -10.94 -1.82 2.19
CA ALA A 66 -12.37 -2.11 2.10
C ALA A 66 -13.21 -1.25 3.08
N LYS A 67 -12.61 -0.83 4.19
CA LYS A 67 -13.19 0.16 5.14
C LYS A 67 -13.13 1.61 4.64
N GLY A 68 -12.56 1.85 3.46
CA GLY A 68 -12.44 3.18 2.85
C GLY A 68 -11.17 3.95 3.23
N ARG A 69 -10.17 3.30 3.84
CA ARG A 69 -8.85 3.90 4.05
C ARG A 69 -8.07 3.99 2.74
N PHE A 70 -7.01 4.80 2.73
CA PHE A 70 -6.12 5.01 1.59
C PHE A 70 -6.80 5.65 0.36
N PRO A 71 -7.41 6.84 0.51
CA PRO A 71 -8.19 7.48 -0.56
C PRO A 71 -7.38 7.77 -1.83
N ASN A 72 -6.05 7.89 -1.71
CA ASN A 72 -5.15 8.15 -2.81
C ASN A 72 -4.66 6.88 -3.53
N ILE A 73 -4.79 5.70 -2.90
CA ILE A 73 -4.19 4.44 -3.37
C ILE A 73 -5.23 3.60 -4.11
N GLU A 74 -5.06 3.48 -5.42
CA GLU A 74 -5.96 2.76 -6.30
C GLU A 74 -5.73 1.25 -6.25
N ILE A 75 -4.48 0.79 -6.08
CA ILE A 75 -4.16 -0.65 -6.11
C ILE A 75 -3.09 -1.00 -5.07
N PHE A 76 -3.31 -2.11 -4.36
CA PHE A 76 -2.27 -2.79 -3.58
C PHE A 76 -1.92 -4.13 -4.25
N TYR A 77 -0.65 -4.29 -4.64
CA TYR A 77 -0.15 -5.56 -5.18
C TYR A 77 0.58 -6.34 -4.10
N LEU A 78 0.42 -7.66 -4.13
CA LEU A 78 1.27 -8.57 -3.39
C LEU A 78 2.54 -8.83 -4.20
N LEU A 79 3.69 -8.61 -3.60
CA LEU A 79 4.98 -9.02 -4.11
C LEU A 79 5.52 -10.10 -3.17
N LEU A 80 5.88 -11.25 -3.73
CA LEU A 80 6.48 -12.35 -3.00
C LEU A 80 7.99 -12.16 -3.08
N SER A 81 8.64 -11.95 -1.93
CA SER A 81 10.10 -11.99 -1.79
C SER A 81 10.57 -13.10 -0.87
#